data_AF-A0A934LV98-F1
#
_entry.id   AF-A0A934LV98-F1
#
_cell.length_a   1.000
_cell.length_b   1.000
_cell.length_c   1.000
_cell.angle_alpha   90.00
_cell.angle_beta   90.00
_cell.angle_gamma   90.00
#
_symmetry.space_group_name_H-M   'P 1'
#
loop_
_entity.id
_entity.type
_entity.pdbx_description
1 polymer ?
#
loop_
_entity_poly.entity_id
_entity_poly.type
_entity_poly.pdbx_seq_one_letter_code
_entity_poly.pdbx_strand_id
1 'polypeptide(L)' 'MHIALNAHLLSFANTYRGAGISRYIANLIRGLQEFDLENSYTVFLGAKDVPRDFFGNRRFRPAYSR' A
#
# COMPACT_ATOMS: atom_id res chain seq x y z
N MET A 1 0.38 -10.95 14.22
CA MET A 1 -0.91 -10.22 14.36
C MET A 1 -1.51 -9.95 12.97
N HIS A 2 -2.80 -9.59 12.87
CA HIS A 2 -3.38 -9.10 11.61
C HIS A 2 -3.63 -7.59 11.70
N ILE A 3 -3.05 -6.82 10.78
CA ILE A 3 -3.03 -5.35 10.80
C ILE A 3 -3.74 -4.83 9.55
N ALA A 4 -4.65 -3.88 9.76
CA ALA A 4 -5.32 -3.15 8.68
C ALA A 4 -4.66 -1.79 8.46
N LEU A 5 -4.23 -1.51 7.22
CA LEU A 5 -3.67 -0.23 6.80
C LEU A 5 -4.65 0.49 5.88
N ASN A 6 -5.01 1.72 6.25
CA ASN A 6 -5.75 2.60 5.36
C ASN A 6 -4.77 3.32 4.42
N ALA A 7 -4.76 2.94 3.15
CA ALA A 7 -3.93 3.52 2.11
C ALA A 7 -4.79 4.12 0.98
N HIS A 8 -5.98 4.66 1.29
CA HIS A 8 -6.85 5.28 0.29
C HIS A 8 -6.22 6.45 -0.47
N LEU A 9 -5.23 7.13 0.13
CA LEU A 9 -4.48 8.21 -0.51
C LEU A 9 -3.28 7.70 -1.35
N LEU A 10 -3.02 6.39 -1.38
CA LEU A 10 -2.04 5.81 -2.28
C LEU A 10 -2.59 5.88 -3.70
N SER A 11 -1.92 6.65 -4.55
CA SER A 11 -2.22 6.79 -5.96
C SER A 11 -0.94 6.77 -6.77
N PHE A 12 -0.88 5.87 -7.73
CA PHE A 12 0.20 5.81 -8.73
C PHE A 12 -0.12 6.67 -9.96
N ALA A 13 -1.25 7.38 -9.97
CA ALA A 13 -1.57 8.34 -11.00
C ALA A 13 -0.64 9.55 -10.89
N ASN A 14 -0.10 9.99 -12.04
CA ASN A 14 0.87 11.07 -12.11
C ASN A 14 0.19 12.45 -11.97
N THR A 15 -0.29 12.78 -10.76
CA THR A 15 -0.96 14.06 -10.47
C THR A 15 -0.19 14.85 -9.40
N TYR A 16 0.11 16.12 -9.71
CA TYR A 16 1.00 16.99 -8.93
C TYR A 16 0.54 17.20 -7.47
N ARG A 17 -0.77 17.21 -7.18
CA ARG A 17 -1.31 17.50 -5.84
C ARG A 17 -1.21 16.36 -4.81
N GLY A 18 -0.93 15.13 -5.24
CA GLY A 18 -0.91 13.94 -4.37
C GLY A 18 0.49 13.34 -4.11
N ALA A 19 1.53 13.89 -4.74
CA ALA A 19 2.83 13.21 -4.86
C ALA A 19 3.53 12.94 -3.52
N GLY A 20 3.44 13.86 -2.55
CA GLY A 20 4.12 13.71 -1.25
C GLY A 20 3.55 12.58 -0.40
N ILE A 21 2.25 12.66 -0.11
CA ILE A 21 1.57 11.67 0.76
C ILE A 21 1.54 10.29 0.09
N SER A 22 1.23 10.22 -1.21
CA SER A 22 1.23 8.94 -1.94
C SER A 22 2.61 8.28 -1.90
N ARG A 23 3.69 9.05 -2.14
CA ARG A 23 5.07 8.53 -2.09
C ARG A 23 5.46 8.10 -0.69
N TYR A 24 5.05 8.83 0.35
CA TYR A 24 5.27 8.42 1.74
C TYR A 24 4.58 7.09 2.04
N ILE A 25 3.29 6.94 1.71
CA ILE A 25 2.55 5.69 1.92
C ILE A 25 3.20 4.54 1.15
N ALA A 26 3.62 4.77 -0.10
CA ALA A 26 4.29 3.76 -0.92
C ALA A 26 5.59 3.28 -0.26
N ASN A 27 6.41 4.21 0.24
CA ASN A 27 7.67 3.89 0.91
C ASN A 27 7.44 3.20 2.26
N LEU A 28 6.43 3.62 3.04
CA LEU A 28 6.07 2.96 4.28
C LEU A 28 5.69 1.50 4.04
N ILE A 29 4.82 1.23 3.07
CA ILE A 29 4.40 -0.13 2.73
C ILE A 29 5.59 -0.97 2.25
N ARG A 30 6.52 -0.39 1.47
CA ARG A 30 7.76 -1.08 1.07
C ARG A 30 8.64 -1.43 2.26
N GLY A 31 8.87 -0.48 3.17
CA GLY A 31 9.63 -0.73 4.39
C GLY A 31 9.00 -1.82 5.25
N LEU A 32 7.67 -1.79 5.44
CA LEU A 32 6.98 -2.84 6.18
C LEU A 32 7.08 -4.21 5.50
N GLN A 33 7.03 -4.27 4.17
CA GLN A 33 7.23 -5.53 3.43
C GLN A 33 8.65 -6.10 3.57
N GLU A 34 9.64 -5.23 3.74
CA GLU A 34 11.05 -5.60 3.87
C GLU A 34 11.40 -6.01 5.31
N PHE A 35 10.92 -5.27 6.31
CA PHE A 35 11.36 -5.42 7.69
C PHE A 35 10.38 -6.15 8.60
N ASP A 36 9.06 -6.13 8.33
CA ASP A 36 8.10 -6.89 9.13
C ASP A 36 7.87 -8.29 8.53
N LEU A 37 8.46 -9.29 9.18
CA LEU A 37 8.39 -10.69 8.77
C LEU A 37 7.36 -11.50 9.56
N GLU A 38 6.68 -10.91 10.54
CA GLU A 38 5.82 -11.62 11.48
C GLU A 38 4.34 -11.31 11.28
N ASN A 39 4.01 -10.08 10.89
CA ASN A 39 2.63 -9.63 10.78
C ASN A 39 2.04 -9.85 9.40
N SER A 40 0.71 -10.03 9.38
CA SER A 40 -0.08 -10.07 8.15
C SER A 40 -0.86 -8.77 8.00
N TYR A 41 -0.97 -8.26 6.78
CA TYR A 41 -1.51 -6.96 6.46
C TYR A 41 -2.66 -7.04 5.47
N THR A 42 -3.73 -6.29 5.74
CA THR A 42 -4.72 -5.90 4.73
C THR A 42 -4.55 -4.42 4.43
N VAL A 43 -4.34 -4.08 3.16
CA VAL A 43 -4.12 -2.69 2.72
C VAL A 43 -5.32 -2.22 1.93
N PHE A 44 -6.05 -1.25 2.48
CA PHE A 44 -7.23 -0.67 1.84
C PHE A 44 -6.83 0.41 0.85
N LEU A 45 -7.17 0.22 -0.42
CA LEU A 45 -6.76 1.04 -1.56
C LEU A 45 -7.95 1.78 -2.15
N GLY A 46 -7.72 3.07 -2.47
CA GLY A 46 -8.73 3.95 -3.08
C GLY A 46 -8.69 3.88 -4.61
N ALA A 47 -7.50 3.73 -5.18
CA ALA A 47 -7.28 3.62 -6.63
C ALA A 47 -7.01 2.17 -7.04
N LYS A 48 -7.45 1.78 -8.25
CA LYS A 48 -7.18 0.45 -8.83
C LYS A 48 -5.84 0.34 -9.54
N ASP A 49 -5.11 1.45 -9.67
CA ASP A 49 -3.90 1.54 -10.50
C ASP A 49 -2.62 1.19 -9.73
N VAL A 50 -2.70 0.29 -8.74
CA VAL A 50 -1.51 -0.18 -8.02
C VAL A 50 -0.77 -1.20 -8.89
N PRO A 51 0.55 -1.03 -9.13
CA PRO A 51 1.35 -2.00 -9.89
C PRO A 51 1.22 -3.41 -9.30
N ARG A 52 1.11 -4.41 -10.18
CA ARG A 52 0.91 -5.82 -9.77
C ARG A 52 2.04 -6.36 -8.89
N ASP A 53 3.24 -5.82 -9.05
CA ASP A 53 4.46 -6.17 -8.34
C ASP A 53 4.70 -5.33 -7.06
N PHE A 54 3.81 -4.39 -6.74
CA PHE A 54 3.96 -3.54 -5.54
C PHE A 54 3.88 -4.33 -4.23
N PHE A 55 3.07 -5.40 -4.20
CA PHE A 55 2.98 -6.33 -3.07
C PHE A 55 3.80 -7.58 -3.37
N GLY A 56 5.06 -7.59 -2.92
CA GLY A 56 6.04 -8.61 -3.25
C GLY A 56 5.96 -9.88 -2.39
N ASN A 57 5.17 -9.88 -1.31
CA ASN A 57 5.04 -11.04 -0.43
C ASN A 57 3.57 -11.35 -0.09
N ARG A 58 3.31 -12.62 0.30
CA ARG A 58 1.95 -13.12 0.60
C ARG A 58 1.33 -12.57 1.90
N ARG A 59 2.10 -11.86 2.71
CA ARG A 59 1.63 -11.27 3.98
C ARG A 59 0.85 -9.98 3.75
N PHE A 60 1.00 -9.33 2.59
CA PHE A 60 0.27 -8.11 2.24
C PHE A 60 -0.85 -8.44 1.26
N ARG A 61 -2.08 -8.14 1.65
CA ARG A 61 -3.28 -8.35 0.81
C ARG A 61 -3.89 -7.00 0.44
N PRO A 62 -3.98 -6.66 -0.85
CA PRO A 62 -4.73 -5.47 -1.28
C PRO A 62 -6.23 -5.70 -1.13
N ALA A 63 -6.94 -4.70 -0.63
CA ALA A 63 -8.40 -4.62 -0.60
C ALA A 63 -8.84 -3.29 -1.22
N TYR A 64 -9.59 -3.34 -2.31
CA TYR A 64 -10.06 -2.12 -2.97
C TYR A 64 -11.41 -1.71 -2.40
N SER A 65 -11.54 -0.45 -2.00
CA SER A 65 -12.86 0.12 -1.73
C SER A 65 -13.72 0.11 -3.00
N ARG A 66 -15.00 -0.21 -2.84
CA ARG A 66 -15.99 -0.18 -3.94
C ARG A 66 -16.40 1.25 -4.26
#